data_AF-A0A2N2GUW7-F1
#
_entry.id   AF-A0A2N2GUW7-F1
#
_cell.length_a   1.000
_cell.length_b   1.000
_cell.length_c   1.000
_cell.angle_alpha   90.00
_cell.angle_beta   90.00
_cell.angle_gamma   90.00
#
_symmetry.space_group_name_H-M   'P 1'
#
loop_
_entity.id
_entity.type
_entity.pdbx_description
1 polymer ?
#
loop_
_entity_poly.entity_id
_entity_poly.type
_entity_poly.pdbx_seq_one_letter_code
_entity_poly.pdbx_strand_id
1 'polypeptide(L)'
;DCADPDCAAAINCQDEICNNTIDDNGNGLADCADPDCAAAINCLINACTTPTAITCGGTANGTTVGGYSVFSLYPACQGATTFSGPEKAYRITPPSGSEVTVNLSNFGGNDLELFLTNPGCSNTTCIDSSTNGPGSAEQVTFTADGSQYSIIVETYSGASTFTLSVTCATPEICNNSIDDNANGYIDCVDYDCLGGVNSTACGDCNAITGYGCSGGTPNCEFDRATGYVGRCRATQGTGTIGTACSTETDCALGLFCHASNHVCTPLCHISLNDCPGGRTCYTSGTWGTTIYGYCQ
;
A
#
# COMPACT_ATOMS: atom_id res chain seq x y z
N ASP A 1 32.82 -41.15 -25.47
CA ASP A 1 32.14 -40.25 -24.51
C ASP A 1 31.41 -39.18 -25.33
N CYS A 2 30.81 -38.14 -24.74
CA CYS A 2 30.15 -37.11 -25.55
C CYS A 2 31.12 -36.27 -26.40
N ALA A 3 32.45 -36.44 -26.24
CA ALA A 3 33.46 -35.87 -27.13
C ALA A 3 33.74 -36.75 -28.36
N ASP A 4 33.19 -37.97 -28.41
CA ASP A 4 33.24 -38.87 -29.55
C ASP A 4 32.18 -38.43 -30.60
N PRO A 5 32.57 -38.10 -31.84
CA PRO A 5 31.64 -37.68 -32.90
C PRO A 5 30.52 -38.69 -33.18
N ASP A 6 30.76 -39.99 -32.96
CA ASP A 6 29.75 -41.04 -33.17
C ASP A 6 28.69 -41.05 -32.05
N CYS A 7 28.96 -40.39 -30.91
CA CYS A 7 28.08 -40.31 -29.74
C CYS A 7 27.41 -38.94 -29.57
N ALA A 8 27.75 -37.94 -30.39
CA ALA A 8 27.27 -36.56 -30.23
C ALA A 8 25.74 -36.40 -30.37
N ALA A 9 25.07 -37.33 -31.06
CA ALA A 9 23.61 -37.33 -31.24
C ALA A 9 22.87 -38.27 -30.28
N ALA A 10 23.58 -38.93 -29.35
CA ALA A 10 22.94 -39.77 -28.34
C ALA A 10 22.13 -38.91 -27.38
N ILE A 11 20.99 -39.43 -26.90
CA ILE A 11 20.08 -38.66 -26.04
C ILE A 11 20.81 -38.19 -24.76
N ASN A 12 21.62 -39.07 -24.16
CA ASN A 12 22.52 -38.80 -23.01
C ASN A 12 23.72 -37.88 -23.27
N CYS A 13 23.79 -37.28 -24.46
CA CYS A 13 24.77 -36.26 -24.83
C CYS A 13 24.11 -35.00 -25.40
N GLN A 14 22.76 -34.90 -25.34
CA GLN A 14 22.05 -33.67 -25.68
C GLN A 14 22.08 -32.69 -24.51
N ASP A 15 22.01 -31.40 -24.82
CA ASP A 15 21.79 -30.35 -23.82
C ASP A 15 20.36 -30.42 -23.29
N GLU A 16 20.17 -30.12 -22.01
CA GLU A 16 18.85 -30.09 -21.38
C GLU A 16 18.09 -28.79 -21.72
N ILE A 17 16.81 -28.88 -22.12
CA ILE A 17 15.95 -27.71 -22.27
C ILE A 17 15.18 -27.50 -20.98
N CYS A 18 15.69 -26.62 -20.14
CA CYS A 18 15.30 -26.48 -18.73
C CYS A 18 13.85 -26.04 -18.43
N ASN A 19 12.94 -25.96 -19.40
CA ASN A 19 11.57 -25.45 -19.21
C ASN A 19 10.48 -26.15 -20.03
N ASN A 20 10.71 -27.37 -20.50
CA ASN A 20 9.79 -28.09 -21.38
C ASN A 20 9.14 -29.33 -20.74
N THR A 21 9.43 -29.62 -19.46
CA THR A 21 8.91 -30.79 -18.69
C THR A 21 9.34 -32.16 -19.22
N ILE A 22 10.35 -32.19 -20.08
CA ILE A 22 10.92 -33.38 -20.70
C ILE A 22 12.36 -33.51 -20.19
N ASP A 23 12.82 -34.76 -20.04
CA ASP A 23 14.23 -35.10 -19.81
C ASP A 23 14.88 -35.22 -21.19
N ASP A 24 15.41 -34.11 -21.71
CA ASP A 24 15.91 -34.00 -23.09
C ASP A 24 17.23 -34.75 -23.26
N ASN A 25 18.03 -34.78 -22.19
CA ASN A 25 19.27 -35.53 -22.17
C ASN A 25 19.06 -37.01 -21.74
N GLY A 26 17.87 -37.42 -21.31
CA GLY A 26 17.58 -38.82 -20.95
C GLY A 26 18.35 -39.35 -19.73
N ASN A 27 18.80 -38.48 -18.82
CA ASN A 27 19.53 -38.86 -17.61
C ASN A 27 18.61 -39.22 -16.43
N GLY A 28 17.29 -39.09 -16.61
CA GLY A 28 16.25 -39.36 -15.63
C GLY A 28 15.81 -38.13 -14.82
N LEU A 29 16.30 -36.93 -15.14
CA LEU A 29 15.98 -35.67 -14.51
C LEU A 29 15.49 -34.70 -15.58
N ALA A 30 14.44 -33.94 -15.29
CA ALA A 30 13.85 -32.99 -16.23
C ALA A 30 13.86 -31.58 -15.66
N ASP A 31 14.05 -30.57 -16.51
CA ASP A 31 14.05 -29.16 -16.15
C ASP A 31 14.95 -28.84 -14.94
N CYS A 32 14.43 -28.15 -13.93
CA CYS A 32 15.16 -27.73 -12.73
C CYS A 32 15.51 -28.87 -11.77
N ALA A 33 15.05 -30.09 -12.05
CA ALA A 33 15.56 -31.27 -11.37
C ALA A 33 16.90 -31.73 -11.96
N ASP A 34 17.25 -31.29 -13.18
CA ASP A 34 18.50 -31.60 -13.85
C ASP A 34 19.65 -30.64 -13.40
N PRO A 35 20.80 -31.17 -12.94
CA PRO A 35 21.97 -30.38 -12.58
C PRO A 35 22.54 -29.49 -13.71
N ASP A 36 22.38 -29.87 -14.97
CA ASP A 36 22.81 -29.08 -16.14
C ASP A 36 21.97 -27.79 -16.26
N CYS A 37 20.77 -27.78 -15.67
CA CYS A 37 19.90 -26.61 -15.57
C CYS A 37 20.19 -25.70 -14.36
N ALA A 38 21.21 -25.97 -13.56
CA ALA A 38 21.51 -25.19 -12.36
C ALA A 38 21.78 -23.69 -12.63
N ALA A 39 22.19 -23.33 -13.85
CA ALA A 39 22.41 -21.94 -14.26
C ALA A 39 21.23 -21.34 -15.07
N ALA A 40 20.22 -22.15 -15.41
CA ALA A 40 19.06 -21.67 -16.15
C ALA A 40 18.25 -20.71 -15.25
N ILE A 41 17.93 -19.52 -15.76
CA ILE A 41 17.28 -18.45 -14.98
C ILE A 41 15.97 -18.92 -14.32
N ASN A 42 15.22 -19.79 -15.00
CA ASN A 42 13.97 -20.35 -14.49
C ASN A 42 14.16 -21.43 -13.40
N CYS A 43 15.39 -21.93 -13.24
CA CYS A 43 15.79 -22.92 -12.23
C CYS A 43 16.63 -22.34 -11.10
N LEU A 44 17.03 -21.07 -11.22
CA LEU A 44 17.54 -20.32 -10.09
C LEU A 44 16.41 -20.15 -9.07
N ILE A 45 16.55 -20.75 -7.89
CA ILE A 45 15.65 -20.50 -6.76
C ILE A 45 15.86 -19.05 -6.32
N ASN A 46 15.07 -18.17 -6.91
CA ASN A 46 15.05 -16.76 -6.60
C ASN A 46 13.79 -16.39 -5.81
N ALA A 47 13.68 -15.12 -5.42
CA ALA A 47 12.55 -14.61 -4.65
C ALA A 47 11.17 -14.97 -5.23
N CYS A 48 11.04 -15.03 -6.56
CA CYS A 48 9.77 -15.12 -7.26
C CYS A 48 9.35 -16.53 -7.71
N THR A 49 10.27 -17.50 -7.74
CA THR A 49 9.92 -18.88 -8.09
C THR A 49 9.11 -19.56 -6.98
N THR A 50 9.42 -19.26 -5.72
CA THR A 50 8.79 -19.86 -4.54
C THR A 50 8.55 -18.83 -3.42
N PRO A 51 7.71 -17.80 -3.67
CA PRO A 51 7.40 -16.79 -2.66
C PRO A 51 6.78 -17.45 -1.43
N THR A 52 7.21 -17.06 -0.23
CA THR A 52 6.75 -17.70 1.02
C THR A 52 5.35 -17.20 1.39
N ALA A 53 4.41 -18.08 1.74
CA ALA A 53 3.09 -17.65 2.18
C ALA A 53 3.18 -17.03 3.58
N ILE A 54 2.51 -15.90 3.78
CA ILE A 54 2.27 -15.30 5.09
C ILE A 54 0.79 -14.93 5.20
N THR A 55 0.24 -15.02 6.40
CA THR A 55 -1.17 -14.73 6.69
C THR A 55 -1.29 -13.54 7.63
N CYS A 56 -2.48 -12.95 7.72
CA CYS A 56 -2.80 -11.95 8.74
C CYS A 56 -2.46 -12.46 10.16
N GLY A 57 -1.83 -11.61 10.97
CA GLY A 57 -1.28 -11.97 12.28
C GLY A 57 0.00 -12.81 12.23
N GLY A 58 0.50 -13.12 11.04
CA GLY A 58 1.68 -13.96 10.83
C GLY A 58 2.98 -13.23 11.09
N THR A 59 3.99 -13.99 11.50
CA THR A 59 5.38 -13.53 11.59
C THR A 59 6.28 -14.58 10.95
N ALA A 60 7.24 -14.14 10.13
CA ALA A 60 8.21 -14.98 9.45
C ALA A 60 9.62 -14.45 9.69
N ASN A 61 10.56 -15.36 9.94
CA ASN A 61 11.99 -15.04 9.90
C ASN A 61 12.50 -15.40 8.51
N GLY A 62 13.17 -14.45 7.86
CA GLY A 62 13.68 -14.59 6.51
C GLY A 62 15.14 -14.17 6.40
N THR A 63 15.69 -14.32 5.20
CA THR A 63 17.04 -13.87 4.87
C THR A 63 17.14 -13.53 3.39
N THR A 64 17.88 -12.48 3.06
CA THR A 64 18.34 -12.20 1.69
C THR A 64 19.75 -12.74 1.44
N VAL A 65 20.45 -13.23 2.47
CA VAL A 65 21.81 -13.79 2.35
C VAL A 65 21.82 -15.02 1.46
N GLY A 66 22.71 -15.03 0.47
CA GLY A 66 22.88 -16.14 -0.47
C GLY A 66 21.77 -16.25 -1.52
N GLY A 67 20.85 -15.29 -1.58
CA GLY A 67 19.88 -15.20 -2.66
C GLY A 67 20.48 -14.65 -3.96
N TYR A 68 19.64 -14.58 -4.99
CA TYR A 68 19.94 -13.93 -6.26
C TYR A 68 19.30 -12.54 -6.30
N SER A 69 19.98 -11.58 -6.93
CA SER A 69 19.37 -10.30 -7.30
C SER A 69 18.61 -10.46 -8.61
N VAL A 70 17.28 -10.44 -8.53
CA VAL A 70 16.35 -10.50 -9.65
C VAL A 70 15.91 -9.10 -10.07
N PHE A 71 15.73 -8.21 -9.10
CA PHE A 71 15.20 -6.88 -9.32
C PHE A 71 16.19 -5.84 -8.85
N SER A 72 16.61 -4.99 -9.78
CA SER A 72 17.48 -3.87 -9.46
C SER A 72 16.77 -2.52 -9.44
N LEU A 73 15.46 -2.49 -9.72
CA LEU A 73 14.69 -1.26 -9.83
C LEU A 73 13.20 -1.51 -9.59
N TYR A 74 12.53 -0.55 -8.95
CA TYR A 74 11.07 -0.53 -8.74
C TYR A 74 10.48 0.81 -9.22
N PRO A 75 10.30 1.01 -10.55
CA PRO A 75 10.06 2.33 -11.10
C PRO A 75 8.78 3.02 -10.60
N ALA A 76 7.73 2.26 -10.30
CA ALA A 76 6.45 2.81 -9.88
C ALA A 76 6.50 3.47 -8.48
N CYS A 77 7.38 2.99 -7.59
CA CYS A 77 7.52 3.53 -6.23
C CYS A 77 8.78 4.39 -6.06
N GLN A 78 9.90 3.98 -6.65
CA GLN A 78 11.23 4.55 -6.38
C GLN A 78 11.92 5.16 -7.61
N GLY A 79 11.22 5.27 -8.74
CA GLY A 79 11.74 5.89 -9.96
C GLY A 79 13.01 5.20 -10.47
N ALA A 80 14.13 5.92 -10.45
CA ALA A 80 15.42 5.44 -10.98
C ALA A 80 16.40 4.94 -9.89
N THR A 81 15.97 4.86 -8.62
CA THR A 81 16.80 4.30 -7.55
C THR A 81 17.08 2.82 -7.81
N THR A 82 18.35 2.43 -7.67
CA THR A 82 18.81 1.07 -7.94
C THR A 82 19.06 0.31 -6.65
N PHE A 83 18.63 -0.94 -6.63
CA PHE A 83 18.90 -1.94 -5.61
C PHE A 83 19.84 -2.98 -6.22
N SER A 84 20.74 -3.56 -5.42
CA SER A 84 21.83 -4.38 -5.98
C SER A 84 22.08 -5.68 -5.24
N GLY A 85 21.38 -5.90 -4.11
CA GLY A 85 21.45 -7.15 -3.39
C GLY A 85 20.30 -8.09 -3.75
N PRO A 86 20.26 -9.26 -3.11
CA PRO A 86 19.20 -10.24 -3.34
C PRO A 86 17.86 -9.87 -2.70
N GLU A 87 16.80 -10.45 -3.23
CA GLU A 87 15.44 -10.27 -2.70
C GLU A 87 14.91 -11.53 -2.02
N LYS A 88 13.88 -11.33 -1.19
CA LYS A 88 13.02 -12.40 -0.69
C LYS A 88 11.56 -11.98 -0.81
N ALA A 89 10.76 -12.76 -1.53
CA ALA A 89 9.35 -12.48 -1.70
C ALA A 89 8.45 -13.34 -0.81
N TYR A 90 7.35 -12.74 -0.40
CA TYR A 90 6.22 -13.35 0.28
C TYR A 90 4.94 -13.09 -0.49
N ARG A 91 3.93 -13.92 -0.25
CA ARG A 91 2.57 -13.72 -0.77
C ARG A 91 1.56 -13.72 0.37
N ILE A 92 0.55 -12.86 0.26
CA ILE A 92 -0.54 -12.75 1.22
C ILE A 92 -1.86 -12.54 0.50
N THR A 93 -2.96 -13.03 1.07
CA THR A 93 -4.33 -12.74 0.61
C THR A 93 -5.15 -12.30 1.83
N PRO A 94 -5.12 -11.00 2.19
CA PRO A 94 -5.87 -10.47 3.32
C PRO A 94 -7.37 -10.43 3.01
N PRO A 95 -8.24 -10.40 4.04
CA PRO A 95 -9.67 -10.14 3.85
C PRO A 95 -9.93 -8.81 3.14
N SER A 96 -10.96 -8.76 2.30
CA SER A 96 -11.38 -7.49 1.68
C SER A 96 -11.81 -6.49 2.75
N GLY A 97 -11.36 -5.24 2.62
CA GLY A 97 -11.58 -4.13 3.52
C GLY A 97 -10.64 -4.06 4.73
N SER A 98 -9.80 -5.07 4.99
CA SER A 98 -8.89 -5.01 6.15
C SER A 98 -7.77 -4.00 5.91
N GLU A 99 -7.47 -3.16 6.90
CA GLU A 99 -6.22 -2.40 6.93
C GLU A 99 -5.07 -3.34 7.27
N VAL A 100 -4.09 -3.43 6.39
CA VAL A 100 -2.96 -4.36 6.49
C VAL A 100 -1.69 -3.56 6.73
N THR A 101 -1.01 -3.84 7.83
CA THR A 101 0.33 -3.32 8.13
C THR A 101 1.36 -4.43 7.98
N VAL A 102 2.34 -4.21 7.10
CA VAL A 102 3.49 -5.10 6.94
C VAL A 102 4.71 -4.42 7.54
N ASN A 103 5.36 -5.08 8.49
CA ASN A 103 6.56 -4.59 9.16
C ASN A 103 7.76 -5.48 8.86
N LEU A 104 8.88 -4.87 8.48
CA LEU A 104 10.17 -5.51 8.34
C LEU A 104 11.12 -4.97 9.42
N SER A 105 11.79 -5.86 10.14
CA SER A 105 12.67 -5.50 11.26
C SER A 105 13.78 -6.53 11.47
N ASN A 106 14.62 -6.32 12.50
CA ASN A 106 15.65 -7.26 12.96
C ASN A 106 16.76 -7.58 11.95
N PHE A 107 17.08 -6.65 11.04
CA PHE A 107 18.18 -6.82 10.07
C PHE A 107 19.50 -6.14 10.45
N GLY A 108 19.62 -5.67 11.70
CA GLY A 108 20.85 -5.09 12.24
C GLY A 108 21.14 -3.70 11.66
N GLY A 109 22.40 -3.40 11.39
CA GLY A 109 22.79 -2.13 10.75
C GLY A 109 22.80 -2.16 9.22
N ASN A 110 22.18 -3.19 8.62
CA ASN A 110 22.05 -3.32 7.16
C ASN A 110 20.84 -2.53 6.65
N ASP A 111 20.75 -2.39 5.34
CA ASP A 111 19.72 -1.63 4.64
C ASP A 111 18.91 -2.59 3.76
N LEU A 112 17.73 -2.97 4.27
CA LEU A 112 16.76 -3.79 3.57
C LEU A 112 15.48 -2.98 3.40
N GLU A 113 14.86 -3.09 2.24
CA GLU A 113 13.68 -2.29 1.87
C GLU A 113 12.47 -3.17 1.71
N LEU A 114 11.30 -2.57 1.88
CA LEU A 114 10.02 -3.25 1.82
C LEU A 114 9.20 -2.72 0.65
N PHE A 115 8.79 -3.60 -0.25
CA PHE A 115 7.93 -3.28 -1.37
C PHE A 115 6.64 -4.10 -1.32
N LEU A 116 5.52 -3.43 -1.54
CA LEU A 116 4.22 -4.05 -1.78
C LEU A 116 3.92 -3.97 -3.28
N THR A 117 3.62 -5.10 -3.90
CA THR A 117 3.32 -5.16 -5.33
C THR A 117 2.07 -5.99 -5.60
N ASN A 118 1.48 -5.81 -6.78
CA ASN A 118 0.43 -6.69 -7.27
C ASN A 118 0.91 -8.16 -7.30
N PRO A 119 -0.02 -9.14 -7.34
CA PRO A 119 0.37 -10.54 -7.33
C PRO A 119 1.23 -10.89 -8.55
N GLY A 120 2.12 -11.87 -8.37
CA GLY A 120 3.02 -12.35 -9.43
C GLY A 120 4.48 -11.92 -9.28
N CYS A 121 4.87 -11.34 -8.14
CA CYS A 121 6.26 -10.98 -7.84
C CYS A 121 6.89 -10.13 -8.96
N SER A 122 6.43 -8.89 -9.10
CA SER A 122 6.79 -7.99 -10.19
C SER A 122 7.40 -6.70 -9.64
N ASN A 123 8.40 -6.15 -10.34
CA ASN A 123 9.04 -4.88 -9.99
C ASN A 123 8.38 -3.65 -10.64
N THR A 124 7.47 -3.83 -11.61
CA THR A 124 6.80 -2.74 -12.34
C THR A 124 5.41 -2.41 -11.79
N THR A 125 4.87 -3.26 -10.92
CA THR A 125 3.52 -3.14 -10.36
C THR A 125 3.55 -2.81 -8.87
N CYS A 126 4.56 -2.05 -8.46
CA CYS A 126 4.68 -1.58 -7.09
C CYS A 126 3.49 -0.67 -6.73
N ILE A 127 2.89 -0.97 -5.59
CA ILE A 127 1.74 -0.28 -4.99
C ILE A 127 2.24 0.71 -3.95
N ASP A 128 3.14 0.25 -3.08
CA ASP A 128 3.73 1.05 -2.02
C ASP A 128 5.12 0.52 -1.63
N SER A 129 5.93 1.34 -0.98
CA SER A 129 7.25 0.96 -0.51
C SER A 129 7.71 1.75 0.71
N SER A 130 8.53 1.13 1.54
CA SER A 130 9.27 1.79 2.62
C SER A 130 10.77 1.53 2.41
N THR A 131 11.54 2.61 2.35
CA THR A 131 12.97 2.66 2.06
C THR A 131 13.68 3.59 3.05
N ASN A 132 13.49 3.36 4.34
CA ASN A 132 14.16 4.12 5.39
C ASN A 132 15.67 3.81 5.39
N GLY A 133 16.44 4.60 6.14
CA GLY A 133 17.89 4.43 6.17
C GLY A 133 18.34 3.22 7.00
N PRO A 134 19.65 2.88 6.96
CA PRO A 134 20.20 1.64 7.49
C PRO A 134 19.77 1.33 8.94
N GLY A 135 19.30 0.10 9.14
CA GLY A 135 18.85 -0.44 10.42
C GLY A 135 17.56 0.14 10.98
N SER A 136 16.89 1.03 10.25
CA SER A 136 15.55 1.50 10.57
C SER A 136 14.54 0.44 10.12
N ALA A 137 13.48 0.20 10.89
CA ALA A 137 12.43 -0.70 10.45
C ALA A 137 11.70 -0.14 9.20
N GLU A 138 11.22 -1.03 8.34
CA GLU A 138 10.39 -0.66 7.20
C GLU A 138 8.95 -1.04 7.45
N GLN A 139 8.02 -0.18 7.02
CA GLN A 139 6.60 -0.41 7.19
C GLN A 139 5.81 0.11 5.99
N VAL A 140 4.91 -0.73 5.47
CA VAL A 140 3.88 -0.31 4.51
C VAL A 140 2.50 -0.63 5.08
N THR A 141 1.53 0.25 4.81
CA THR A 141 0.14 0.09 5.25
C THR A 141 -0.79 0.28 4.06
N PHE A 142 -1.73 -0.64 3.89
CA PHE A 142 -2.69 -0.59 2.78
C PHE A 142 -4.02 -1.24 3.13
N THR A 143 -5.11 -0.76 2.52
CA THR A 143 -6.44 -1.37 2.62
C THR A 143 -6.55 -2.47 1.56
N ALA A 144 -6.78 -3.72 2.00
CA ALA A 144 -6.84 -4.87 1.09
C ALA A 144 -8.17 -4.94 0.34
N ASP A 145 -8.13 -5.27 -0.95
CA ASP A 145 -9.34 -5.47 -1.77
C ASP A 145 -9.86 -6.92 -1.74
N GLY A 146 -9.13 -7.83 -1.07
CA GLY A 146 -9.40 -9.27 -1.02
C GLY A 146 -8.59 -10.09 -2.05
N SER A 147 -7.82 -9.43 -2.91
CA SER A 147 -6.90 -10.05 -3.84
C SER A 147 -5.63 -10.56 -3.15
N GLN A 148 -4.81 -11.30 -3.88
CA GLN A 148 -3.46 -11.65 -3.45
C GLN A 148 -2.51 -10.47 -3.70
N TYR A 149 -1.53 -10.28 -2.83
CA TYR A 149 -0.45 -9.30 -2.96
C TYR A 149 0.90 -10.01 -2.83
N SER A 150 1.94 -9.39 -3.40
CA SER A 150 3.34 -9.80 -3.19
C SER A 150 4.02 -8.79 -2.27
N ILE A 151 4.77 -9.27 -1.29
CA ILE A 151 5.63 -8.46 -0.43
C ILE A 151 7.06 -8.83 -0.79
N ILE A 152 7.87 -7.87 -1.22
CA ILE A 152 9.26 -8.09 -1.57
C ILE A 152 10.15 -7.39 -0.56
N VAL A 153 11.02 -8.17 0.08
CA VAL A 153 12.11 -7.66 0.89
C VAL A 153 13.33 -7.56 -0.02
N GLU A 154 13.79 -6.34 -0.24
CA GLU A 154 14.89 -6.00 -1.12
C GLU A 154 16.15 -5.70 -0.30
N THR A 155 17.33 -5.81 -0.92
CA THR A 155 18.59 -5.42 -0.29
C THR A 155 19.20 -4.24 -1.04
N TYR A 156 19.15 -3.05 -0.45
CA TYR A 156 19.92 -1.90 -0.93
C TYR A 156 21.38 -2.00 -0.52
N SER A 157 21.66 -2.32 0.76
CA SER A 157 23.03 -2.39 1.28
C SER A 157 23.18 -3.44 2.39
N GLY A 158 23.90 -4.52 2.07
CA GLY A 158 24.21 -5.60 3.01
C GLY A 158 23.06 -6.59 3.18
N ALA A 159 23.18 -7.75 2.52
CA ALA A 159 22.20 -8.82 2.70
C ALA A 159 22.18 -9.31 4.16
N SER A 160 21.00 -9.57 4.71
CA SER A 160 20.83 -9.87 6.12
C SER A 160 19.65 -10.81 6.39
N THR A 161 19.63 -11.38 7.60
CA THR A 161 18.42 -11.99 8.16
C THR A 161 17.46 -10.92 8.64
N PHE A 162 16.16 -11.19 8.65
CA PHE A 162 15.14 -10.24 9.07
C PHE A 162 13.93 -10.95 9.68
N THR A 163 13.07 -10.17 10.33
CA THR A 163 11.72 -10.58 10.74
C THR A 163 10.69 -9.75 9.99
N LEU A 164 9.81 -10.44 9.27
CA LEU A 164 8.63 -9.87 8.63
C LEU A 164 7.40 -10.20 9.48
N SER A 165 6.58 -9.22 9.78
CA SER A 165 5.30 -9.43 10.48
C SER A 165 4.18 -8.72 9.75
N VAL A 166 2.99 -9.33 9.77
CA VAL A 166 1.80 -8.78 9.12
C VAL A 166 0.67 -8.74 10.12
N THR A 167 0.10 -7.56 10.30
CA THR A 167 -1.13 -7.34 11.07
C THR A 167 -2.22 -6.95 10.09
N CYS A 168 -3.40 -7.54 10.24
CA CYS A 168 -4.59 -7.10 9.52
C CYS A 168 -5.61 -6.69 10.57
N ALA A 169 -5.95 -5.41 10.60
CA ALA A 169 -7.02 -4.90 11.43
C ALA A 169 -8.36 -5.17 10.74
N THR A 170 -9.41 -5.32 11.55
CA THR A 170 -10.78 -5.36 11.03
C THR A 170 -11.10 -4.05 10.31
N PRO A 171 -11.88 -4.06 9.22
CA PRO A 171 -12.36 -2.82 8.61
C PRO A 171 -13.10 -1.97 9.64
N GLU A 172 -12.94 -0.66 9.55
CA GLU A 172 -13.66 0.30 10.41
C GLU A 172 -15.19 0.21 10.19
N ILE A 173 -15.97 0.11 11.26
CA ILE A 173 -17.43 0.27 11.17
C ILE A 173 -17.73 1.75 11.32
N CYS A 174 -17.94 2.40 10.17
CA CYS A 174 -18.00 3.85 10.03
C CYS A 174 -19.13 4.61 10.75
N ASN A 175 -19.86 3.99 11.68
CA ASN A 175 -21.00 4.59 12.38
C ASN A 175 -21.28 4.03 13.79
N ASN A 176 -20.28 3.46 14.47
CA ASN A 176 -20.44 2.87 15.81
C ASN A 176 -19.70 3.65 16.91
N SER A 177 -18.96 4.71 16.58
CA SER A 177 -18.16 5.55 17.49
C SER A 177 -17.09 4.78 18.26
N ILE A 178 -16.59 3.71 17.67
CA ILE A 178 -15.50 2.88 18.16
C ILE A 178 -14.42 2.88 17.08
N ASP A 179 -13.17 2.91 17.49
CA ASP A 179 -12.02 2.67 16.62
C ASP A 179 -11.89 1.15 16.44
N ASP A 180 -12.54 0.57 15.43
CA ASP A 180 -12.61 -0.88 15.21
C ASP A 180 -11.32 -1.44 14.63
N ASN A 181 -10.55 -0.62 13.91
CA ASN A 181 -9.23 -1.00 13.39
C ASN A 181 -8.07 -0.63 14.34
N ALA A 182 -8.36 0.12 15.41
CA ALA A 182 -7.42 0.60 16.42
C ALA A 182 -6.30 1.50 15.86
N ASN A 183 -6.56 2.22 14.77
CA ASN A 183 -5.59 3.12 14.11
C ASN A 183 -5.60 4.55 14.69
N GLY A 184 -6.49 4.84 15.65
CA GLY A 184 -6.65 6.13 16.33
C GLY A 184 -7.72 7.03 15.72
N TYR A 185 -8.40 6.58 14.66
CA TYR A 185 -9.51 7.28 14.02
C TYR A 185 -10.82 6.51 14.25
N ILE A 186 -11.94 7.22 14.31
CA ILE A 186 -13.26 6.61 14.53
C ILE A 186 -14.24 7.05 13.46
N ASP A 187 -15.17 6.17 13.08
CA ASP A 187 -16.26 6.47 12.16
C ASP A 187 -15.74 7.17 10.87
N CYS A 188 -16.47 8.16 10.35
CA CYS A 188 -16.04 8.89 9.15
C CYS A 188 -14.82 9.81 9.33
N VAL A 189 -14.27 9.90 10.54
CA VAL A 189 -12.96 10.54 10.73
C VAL A 189 -11.85 9.60 10.27
N ASP A 190 -12.11 8.29 10.30
CA ASP A 190 -11.26 7.29 9.66
C ASP A 190 -11.28 7.47 8.14
N TYR A 191 -10.10 7.41 7.55
CA TYR A 191 -9.90 7.56 6.13
C TYR A 191 -10.40 6.36 5.31
N ASP A 192 -10.42 5.15 5.89
CA ASP A 192 -11.00 3.95 5.30
C ASP A 192 -12.52 4.07 5.11
N CYS A 193 -13.16 4.98 5.85
CA CYS A 193 -14.59 5.27 5.74
C CYS A 193 -14.95 6.23 4.61
N LEU A 194 -13.96 6.82 3.93
CA LEU A 194 -14.18 7.78 2.86
C LEU A 194 -14.39 7.08 1.51
N GLY A 195 -15.38 7.57 0.75
CA GLY A 195 -15.73 7.03 -0.56
C GLY A 195 -16.52 5.72 -0.52
N GLY A 196 -16.60 5.04 -1.67
CA GLY A 196 -17.26 3.75 -1.80
C GLY A 196 -18.71 3.73 -1.31
N VAL A 197 -19.07 2.71 -0.53
CA VAL A 197 -20.42 2.52 0.02
C VAL A 197 -20.79 3.53 1.11
N ASN A 198 -19.79 4.13 1.77
CA ASN A 198 -19.97 5.11 2.85
C ASN A 198 -19.96 6.56 2.34
N SER A 199 -19.71 6.78 1.05
CA SER A 199 -19.70 8.10 0.40
C SER A 199 -20.92 8.97 0.72
N THR A 200 -22.10 8.39 0.96
CA THR A 200 -23.30 9.17 1.34
C THR A 200 -23.24 9.68 2.79
N ALA A 201 -22.65 8.90 3.70
CA ALA A 201 -22.57 9.21 5.13
C ALA A 201 -21.29 9.96 5.51
N CYS A 202 -20.14 9.54 4.96
CA CYS A 202 -18.81 10.04 5.31
C CYS A 202 -18.24 11.02 4.27
N GLY A 203 -18.80 11.02 3.05
CA GLY A 203 -18.23 11.75 1.93
C GLY A 203 -17.19 10.96 1.15
N ASP A 204 -16.73 11.53 0.04
CA ASP A 204 -15.68 10.95 -0.79
C ASP A 204 -14.28 11.25 -0.26
N CYS A 205 -14.19 12.25 0.62
CA CYS A 205 -12.93 12.78 1.12
C CYS A 205 -13.16 13.55 2.42
N ASN A 206 -12.07 13.81 3.14
CA ASN A 206 -12.08 14.61 4.34
C ASN A 206 -11.96 16.10 3.99
N ALA A 207 -13.02 16.88 4.21
CA ALA A 207 -13.07 18.31 3.85
C ALA A 207 -12.13 19.21 4.67
N ILE A 208 -11.51 18.68 5.75
CA ILE A 208 -10.53 19.39 6.58
C ILE A 208 -9.10 19.08 6.13
N THR A 209 -8.76 17.81 5.95
CA THR A 209 -7.39 17.39 5.62
C THR A 209 -7.14 17.30 4.12
N GLY A 210 -8.18 17.22 3.30
CA GLY A 210 -8.10 16.99 1.85
C GLY A 210 -7.86 15.54 1.46
N TYR A 211 -7.75 14.62 2.43
CA TYR A 211 -7.49 13.21 2.17
C TYR A 211 -8.69 12.52 1.49
N GLY A 212 -8.43 11.52 0.64
CA GLY A 212 -9.46 10.65 0.03
C GLY A 212 -9.73 10.93 -1.46
N CYS A 213 -9.33 12.10 -1.96
CA CYS A 213 -9.44 12.40 -3.39
C CYS A 213 -8.22 11.95 -4.20
N SER A 214 -8.48 11.34 -5.35
CA SER A 214 -7.43 10.96 -6.32
C SER A 214 -7.88 11.21 -7.76
N GLY A 215 -6.93 11.20 -8.71
CA GLY A 215 -7.21 11.48 -10.12
C GLY A 215 -7.57 12.94 -10.39
N GLY A 216 -8.22 13.22 -11.53
CA GLY A 216 -8.52 14.57 -12.03
C GLY A 216 -9.44 15.44 -11.15
N THR A 217 -9.79 15.00 -9.94
CA THR A 217 -10.52 15.73 -8.92
C THR A 217 -9.77 15.70 -7.58
N PRO A 218 -8.58 16.33 -7.48
CA PRO A 218 -7.69 16.16 -6.33
C PRO A 218 -8.14 16.93 -5.08
N ASN A 219 -9.13 17.82 -5.20
CA ASN A 219 -9.52 18.71 -4.12
C ASN A 219 -10.74 18.17 -3.39
N CYS A 220 -10.76 18.36 -2.07
CA CYS A 220 -11.92 18.05 -1.24
C CYS A 220 -12.65 19.34 -0.85
N GLU A 221 -13.93 19.43 -1.18
CA GLU A 221 -14.80 20.55 -0.79
C GLU A 221 -15.95 20.05 0.09
N PHE A 222 -16.32 20.84 1.09
CA PHE A 222 -17.50 20.58 1.90
C PHE A 222 -18.76 20.90 1.09
N ASP A 223 -19.68 19.94 0.98
CA ASP A 223 -20.84 20.04 0.13
C ASP A 223 -22.15 19.89 0.92
N ARG A 224 -22.85 21.01 1.10
CA ARG A 224 -24.18 21.05 1.74
C ARG A 224 -25.28 20.36 0.91
N ALA A 225 -25.12 20.26 -0.41
CA ALA A 225 -26.16 19.73 -1.29
C ALA A 225 -26.22 18.20 -1.23
N THR A 226 -25.13 17.55 -0.84
CA THR A 226 -24.99 16.08 -0.86
C THR A 226 -24.87 15.47 0.55
N GLY A 227 -25.44 16.15 1.55
CA GLY A 227 -25.53 15.64 2.91
C GLY A 227 -24.52 16.23 3.90
N TYR A 228 -23.94 17.39 3.60
CA TYR A 228 -22.96 18.07 4.46
C TYR A 228 -21.69 17.23 4.66
N VAL A 229 -21.14 16.69 3.58
CA VAL A 229 -19.95 15.83 3.60
C VAL A 229 -18.88 16.35 2.63
N GLY A 230 -17.66 15.84 2.72
CA GLY A 230 -16.60 16.15 1.76
C GLY A 230 -16.85 15.47 0.41
N ARG A 231 -16.64 16.21 -0.68
CA ARG A 231 -16.78 15.72 -2.06
C ARG A 231 -15.55 16.07 -2.87
N CYS A 232 -15.12 15.12 -3.70
CA CYS A 232 -14.02 15.36 -4.63
C CYS A 232 -14.45 16.29 -5.76
N ARG A 233 -13.60 17.28 -6.04
CA ARG A 233 -13.84 18.36 -7.01
C ARG A 233 -12.57 18.65 -7.80
N ALA A 234 -12.75 19.11 -9.02
CA ALA A 234 -11.64 19.50 -9.90
C ALA A 234 -10.99 20.83 -9.47
N THR A 235 -11.76 21.70 -8.81
CA THR A 235 -11.32 23.01 -8.33
C THR A 235 -11.41 23.07 -6.82
N GLN A 236 -10.72 24.04 -6.23
CA GLN A 236 -10.82 24.38 -4.82
C GLN A 236 -10.96 25.89 -4.67
N GLY A 237 -11.82 26.32 -3.76
CA GLY A 237 -11.87 27.72 -3.35
C GLY A 237 -10.55 28.20 -2.74
N THR A 238 -10.37 29.52 -2.69
CA THR A 238 -9.12 30.13 -2.19
C THR A 238 -9.36 31.14 -1.06
N GLY A 239 -10.63 31.40 -0.73
CA GLY A 239 -11.03 32.32 0.33
C GLY A 239 -10.53 31.85 1.69
N THR A 240 -9.76 32.70 2.36
CA THR A 240 -9.25 32.42 3.71
C THR A 240 -10.28 32.77 4.77
N ILE A 241 -10.01 32.42 6.03
CA ILE A 241 -10.91 32.69 7.16
C ILE A 241 -11.33 34.17 7.19
N GLY A 242 -12.64 34.42 7.25
CA GLY A 242 -13.23 35.75 7.29
C GLY A 242 -13.43 36.42 5.92
N THR A 243 -12.96 35.81 4.83
CA THR A 243 -13.22 36.29 3.47
C THR A 243 -14.70 36.14 3.13
N ALA A 244 -15.27 37.12 2.44
CA ALA A 244 -16.64 37.04 1.96
C ALA A 244 -16.80 35.89 0.95
N CYS A 245 -17.91 35.16 1.03
CA CYS A 245 -18.20 34.01 0.19
C CYS A 245 -19.69 33.97 -0.17
N SER A 246 -20.00 33.35 -1.30
CA SER A 246 -21.36 33.04 -1.72
C SER A 246 -21.67 31.56 -1.55
N THR A 247 -20.68 30.71 -1.80
CA THR A 247 -20.78 29.24 -1.74
C THR A 247 -19.51 28.64 -1.14
N GLU A 248 -19.54 27.35 -0.81
CA GLU A 248 -18.35 26.64 -0.32
C GLU A 248 -17.18 26.63 -1.30
N THR A 249 -17.46 26.68 -2.61
CA THR A 249 -16.41 26.70 -3.64
C THR A 249 -15.60 28.00 -3.64
N ASP A 250 -16.02 29.01 -2.86
CA ASP A 250 -15.25 30.23 -2.68
C ASP A 250 -14.18 30.08 -1.59
N CYS A 251 -14.36 29.13 -0.67
CA CYS A 251 -13.54 28.98 0.52
C CYS A 251 -12.44 27.92 0.35
N ALA A 252 -11.29 28.15 0.97
CA ALA A 252 -10.17 27.20 0.96
C ALA A 252 -10.49 25.90 1.72
N LEU A 253 -9.63 24.89 1.52
CA LEU A 253 -9.70 23.60 2.24
C LEU A 253 -9.91 23.80 3.75
N GLY A 254 -10.76 22.97 4.36
CA GLY A 254 -11.09 23.05 5.77
C GLY A 254 -12.00 24.21 6.15
N LEU A 255 -12.51 24.98 5.18
CA LEU A 255 -13.43 26.07 5.40
C LEU A 255 -14.75 25.83 4.67
N PHE A 256 -15.81 26.43 5.18
CA PHE A 256 -17.12 26.48 4.52
C PHE A 256 -17.67 27.90 4.51
N CYS A 257 -18.58 28.18 3.59
CA CYS A 257 -19.26 29.47 3.55
C CYS A 257 -20.41 29.52 4.55
N HIS A 258 -20.23 30.25 5.65
CA HIS A 258 -21.23 30.28 6.71
C HIS A 258 -22.51 31.02 6.26
N ALA A 259 -23.65 30.35 6.39
CA ALA A 259 -24.91 30.77 5.74
C ALA A 259 -25.47 32.11 6.23
N SER A 260 -25.22 32.50 7.48
CA SER A 260 -25.83 33.70 8.08
C SER A 260 -25.03 34.98 7.87
N ASN A 261 -23.71 34.87 7.72
CA ASN A 261 -22.79 36.02 7.67
C ASN A 261 -21.94 36.04 6.39
N HIS A 262 -22.09 35.04 5.51
CA HIS A 262 -21.44 34.97 4.20
C HIS A 262 -19.92 35.13 4.27
N VAL A 263 -19.29 34.50 5.28
CA VAL A 263 -17.83 34.47 5.40
C VAL A 263 -17.29 33.05 5.56
N CYS A 264 -16.11 32.82 5.00
CA CYS A 264 -15.41 31.56 5.13
C CYS A 264 -15.04 31.30 6.59
N THR A 265 -15.54 30.18 7.12
CA THR A 265 -15.43 29.80 8.53
C THR A 265 -14.81 28.40 8.63
N PRO A 266 -13.96 28.12 9.64
CA PRO A 266 -13.35 26.80 9.78
C PRO A 266 -14.37 25.71 10.10
N LEU A 267 -14.20 24.58 9.44
CA LEU A 267 -14.79 23.30 9.80
C LEU A 267 -14.01 22.66 10.95
N CYS A 268 -14.65 21.67 11.57
CA CYS A 268 -14.03 20.77 12.55
C CYS A 268 -14.66 19.39 12.49
N HIS A 269 -13.98 18.37 12.98
CA HIS A 269 -14.56 17.08 13.31
C HIS A 269 -15.20 17.15 14.69
N ILE A 270 -16.48 16.79 14.78
CA ILE A 270 -17.26 16.87 16.03
C ILE A 270 -16.61 16.04 17.14
N SER A 271 -16.12 14.84 16.82
CA SER A 271 -15.49 13.92 17.77
C SER A 271 -14.09 14.33 18.22
N LEU A 272 -13.33 15.02 17.36
CA LEU A 272 -11.95 15.43 17.67
C LEU A 272 -11.85 16.82 18.32
N ASN A 273 -12.86 17.67 18.12
CA ASN A 273 -12.83 19.07 18.54
C ASN A 273 -11.54 19.80 18.07
N ASP A 274 -11.18 19.60 16.79
CA ASP A 274 -9.92 20.03 16.16
C ASP A 274 -9.91 21.51 15.71
N CYS A 275 -10.65 22.36 16.43
CA CYS A 275 -10.75 23.77 16.11
C CYS A 275 -9.47 24.57 16.43
N PRO A 276 -8.99 25.42 15.50
CA PRO A 276 -7.79 26.22 15.74
C PRO A 276 -8.05 27.36 16.75
N GLY A 277 -7.03 27.68 17.55
CA GLY A 277 -7.02 28.86 18.42
C GLY A 277 -7.90 28.74 19.67
N GLY A 278 -8.12 27.52 20.18
CA GLY A 278 -8.88 27.28 21.41
C GLY A 278 -10.39 27.45 21.27
N ARG A 279 -10.89 27.49 20.03
CA ARG A 279 -12.32 27.49 19.71
C ARG A 279 -12.93 26.11 19.99
N THR A 280 -14.24 26.06 20.10
CA THR A 280 -14.98 24.81 20.27
C THR A 280 -15.66 24.43 18.96
N CYS A 281 -15.70 23.14 18.68
CA CYS A 281 -16.42 22.57 17.57
C CYS A 281 -17.91 22.45 17.92
N TYR A 282 -18.75 23.14 17.17
CA TYR A 282 -20.20 23.11 17.36
C TYR A 282 -20.88 22.32 16.26
N THR A 283 -21.84 21.48 16.66
CA THR A 283 -22.75 20.80 15.73
C THR A 283 -23.80 21.77 15.22
N SER A 284 -24.16 21.67 13.94
CA SER A 284 -25.33 22.37 13.39
C SER A 284 -26.55 21.45 13.36
N GLY A 285 -27.67 21.90 13.94
CA GLY A 285 -28.93 21.15 13.90
C GLY A 285 -29.49 20.95 12.49
N THR A 286 -28.97 21.64 11.47
CA THR A 286 -29.37 21.48 10.07
C THR A 286 -28.48 20.53 9.28
N TRP A 287 -27.30 20.15 9.81
CA TRP A 287 -26.33 19.36 9.05
C TRP A 287 -26.53 17.85 9.16
N GLY A 288 -27.63 17.41 9.77
CA GLY A 288 -27.98 16.00 9.87
C GLY A 288 -26.97 15.20 10.69
N THR A 289 -26.59 14.02 10.18
CA THR A 289 -25.65 13.09 10.82
C THR A 289 -24.21 13.25 10.32
N THR A 290 -23.86 14.42 9.79
CA THR A 290 -22.48 14.66 9.36
C THR A 290 -21.50 14.59 10.53
N ILE A 291 -20.26 14.23 10.24
CA ILE A 291 -19.13 14.31 11.17
C ILE A 291 -18.56 15.71 11.33
N TYR A 292 -18.96 16.65 10.45
CA TYR A 292 -18.45 18.01 10.46
C TYR A 292 -19.25 18.92 11.38
N GLY A 293 -18.53 19.74 12.14
CA GLY A 293 -19.04 20.91 12.82
C GLY A 293 -18.39 22.18 12.27
N TYR A 294 -18.62 23.28 12.98
CA TYR A 294 -17.96 24.55 12.70
C TYR A 294 -17.30 25.11 13.97
N CYS A 295 -16.20 25.83 13.78
CA CYS A 295 -15.44 26.39 14.88
C CYS A 295 -15.94 27.76 15.30
N GLN A 296 -16.27 27.90 16.59
CA GLN A 296 -16.69 29.15 17.20
C GLN A 296 -16.00 29.40 18.55
#